data_AF-A0A953M2B5-F1
#
_entry.id   AF-A0A953M2B5-F1
#
_cell.length_a   1.000
_cell.length_b   1.000
_cell.length_c   1.000
_cell.angle_alpha   90.00
_cell.angle_beta   90.00
_cell.angle_gamma   90.00
#
_symmetry.space_group_name_H-M   'P 1'
#
loop_
_entity.id
_entity.type
_entity.pdbx_description
1 polymer ?
#
loop_
_entity_poly.entity_id
_entity_poly.type
_entity_poly.pdbx_seq_one_letter_code
_entity_poly.pdbx_strand_id
1 'polypeptide(L)' 'MKDIILLQDRLGLVEQELKTLADKVIKLETSLKEMDDLKLELKALKIFLGRMHPDFKIQFPEILAKM' A
#
# COMPACT_ATOMS: atom_id res chain seq x y z
N MET A 1 -12.99 40.32 19.74
CA MET A 1 -11.61 39.86 20.00
C MET A 1 -11.55 38.39 20.41
N LYS A 2 -12.26 37.96 21.47
CA LYS A 2 -12.29 36.53 21.89
C LYS A 2 -12.69 35.55 20.78
N ASP A 3 -13.71 35.88 19.99
CA ASP A 3 -14.20 34.98 18.93
C ASP A 3 -13.19 34.85 17.78
N ILE A 4 -12.44 35.92 17.48
CA ILE A 4 -11.40 35.89 16.45
C ILE A 4 -10.25 34.96 16.87
N ILE A 5 -9.85 35.01 18.14
CA ILE A 5 -8.81 34.13 18.70
C ILE A 5 -9.28 32.66 18.64
N LEU A 6 -10.52 32.39 19.06
CA LEU A 6 -11.11 31.04 19.01
C LEU A 6 -11.18 30.47 17.58
N LEU A 7 -11.49 31.33 16.60
CA LEU A 7 -11.51 30.93 15.18
C LEU A 7 -10.10 30.68 14.64
N GLN A 8 -9.11 31.47 15.05
CA GLN A 8 -7.71 31.24 14.69
C GLN A 8 -7.17 29.94 15.28
N ASP A 9 -7.46 29.65 16.54
CA ASP A 9 -7.05 28.39 17.18
C ASP A 9 -7.67 27.18 16.48
N ARG A 10 -8.96 27.26 16.14
CA ARG A 10 -9.64 26.20 15.37
C ARG A 10 -9.05 26.02 13.97
N LEU A 11 -8.73 27.11 13.29
CA LEU A 11 -8.10 27.06 11.97
C LEU A 11 -6.73 26.36 12.06
N GLY A 12 -5.90 26.72 13.05
CA GLY A 12 -4.60 26.09 13.25
C GLY A 12 -4.69 24.58 13.54
N LEU A 13 -5.70 24.15 14.30
CA LEU A 13 -5.95 22.72 14.52
C LEU A 13 -6.31 22.01 13.22
N VAL A 14 -7.23 22.57 12.42
CA VAL A 14 -7.64 21.98 11.14
C VAL A 14 -6.47 21.91 10.15
N GLU A 15 -5.63 22.94 10.09
CA GLU A 15 -4.42 22.94 9.26
C GLU A 15 -3.44 21.83 9.67
N GLN A 16 -3.25 21.64 10.97
CA GLN A 16 -2.39 20.59 11.50
C GLN A 16 -2.94 19.18 11.22
N GLU A 17 -4.25 19.00 11.35
CA GLU A 17 -4.94 17.75 11.00
C GLU A 17 -4.82 17.46 9.50
N LEU A 18 -5.00 18.47 8.65
CA LEU A 18 -4.87 18.33 7.20
C LEU A 18 -3.45 17.94 6.80
N LYS A 19 -2.43 18.56 7.41
CA LYS A 19 -1.02 18.20 7.20
C LYS A 19 -0.76 16.76 7.63
N THR A 20 -1.26 16.36 8.80
CA THR A 20 -1.13 14.99 9.31
C THR A 20 -1.81 13.97 8.37
N LEU A 21 -2.96 14.32 7.81
CA LEU A 21 -3.67 13.48 6.86
C LEU A 21 -2.88 13.33 5.56
N ALA A 22 -2.36 14.43 5.01
CA ALA A 22 -1.54 14.41 3.80
C ALA A 22 -0.30 13.52 3.98
N ASP A 23 0.41 13.65 5.11
CA ASP A 23 1.57 12.80 5.42
C ASP A 23 1.21 11.31 5.47
N LYS A 24 0.02 10.97 6.00
CA LYS A 24 -0.46 9.58 6.03
C LYS A 24 -0.80 9.05 4.64
N VAL A 25 -1.40 9.87 3.78
CA VAL A 25 -1.73 9.50 2.40
C VAL A 25 -0.44 9.17 1.62
N ILE A 26 0.58 10.01 1.72
CA ILE A 26 1.88 9.77 1.06
C ILE A 26 2.51 8.44 1.51
N LYS A 27 2.44 8.13 2.82
CA LYS A 27 2.93 6.85 3.35
C LYS A 27 2.14 5.66 2.81
N LEU A 28 0.81 5.79 2.70
CA LEU A 28 -0.03 4.75 2.11
C LEU A 28 0.28 4.53 0.63
N GLU A 29 0.48 5.60 -0.13
CA GLU A 29 0.85 5.51 -1.55
C GLU A 29 2.19 4.80 -1.72
N THR A 30 3.18 5.12 -0.89
CA THR A 30 4.48 4.44 -0.89
C THR A 30 4.33 2.96 -0.57
N SER A 31 3.57 2.63 0.48
CA SER A 31 3.31 1.24 0.88
C SER A 31 2.57 0.45 -0.22
N LEU A 32 1.62 1.09 -0.91
CA LEU A 32 0.88 0.47 -2.01
C LEU A 32 1.81 0.13 -3.17
N LYS A 33 2.74 1.03 -3.50
CA LYS A 33 3.75 0.78 -4.53
C LYS A 33 4.66 -0.40 -4.18
N GLU A 34 5.13 -0.48 -2.94
CA GLU A 34 5.92 -1.63 -2.46
C GLU A 34 5.13 -2.94 -2.55
N MET A 35 3.82 -2.91 -2.26
CA MET A 35 2.95 -4.08 -2.44
C MET A 35 2.80 -4.50 -3.91
N ASP A 36 2.72 -3.55 -4.84
CA ASP A 36 2.67 -3.84 -6.27
C ASP A 36 3.97 -4.46 -6.76
N ASP A 37 5.12 -3.95 -6.30
CA ASP A 37 6.44 -4.52 -6.61
C ASP A 37 6.56 -5.96 -6.08
N LEU A 38 6.15 -6.21 -4.83
CA LEU A 38 6.10 -7.56 -4.26
C LEU A 38 5.17 -8.50 -5.05
N LYS A 39 4.04 -8.00 -5.55
CA LYS A 39 3.11 -8.78 -6.38
C LYS A 39 3.76 -9.20 -7.70
N LEU A 40 4.57 -8.33 -8.30
CA LEU A 40 5.34 -8.64 -9.51
C LEU A 40 6.43 -9.68 -9.24
N GLU A 41 7.19 -9.53 -8.15
CA GLU A 41 8.21 -10.50 -7.74
C GLU A 41 7.60 -11.89 -7.48
N LEU A 42 6.49 -11.95 -6.74
CA LEU A 42 5.76 -13.19 -6.49
C LEU A 42 5.29 -13.85 -7.79
N LYS A 43 4.83 -13.07 -8.77
CA LYS A 43 4.47 -13.60 -10.10
C LYS A 43 5.68 -14.20 -10.80
N ALA A 44 6.82 -13.52 -10.78
CA ALA A 44 8.05 -14.00 -11.39
C ALA A 44 8.52 -15.31 -10.75
N LEU A 45 8.48 -15.40 -9.41
CA LEU A 45 8.83 -16.61 -8.67
C LEU A 45 7.89 -17.78 -9.00
N LYS A 46 6.57 -17.55 -9.04
CA LYS A 46 5.59 -18.58 -9.45
C LYS A 46 5.89 -19.13 -10.84
N ILE A 47 6.17 -18.26 -11.80
CA ILE A 47 6.51 -18.66 -13.18
C ILE A 47 7.81 -19.44 -13.19
N PHE A 48 8.83 -18.97 -12.47
CA PHE A 48 10.13 -19.64 -12.36
C PHE A 48 9.97 -21.06 -11.79
N LEU A 49 9.27 -21.21 -10.66
CA LEU A 49 9.01 -22.50 -10.03
C LEU A 49 8.25 -23.45 -10.97
N GLY A 50 7.21 -22.96 -11.64
CA GLY A 50 6.46 -23.77 -12.60
C GLY A 50 7.27 -24.18 -13.85
N ARG A 51 8.36 -23.49 -14.17
CA ARG A 51 9.28 -23.86 -15.26
C ARG A 51 10.35 -24.84 -14.79
N MET A 52 10.96 -24.59 -13.63
CA MET A 52 12.05 -25.41 -13.11
C MET A 52 11.59 -26.72 -12.47
N HIS A 53 10.37 -26.73 -11.91
CA HIS A 53 9.79 -27.89 -11.25
C HIS A 53 8.38 -28.13 -11.80
N PRO A 54 8.23 -28.87 -12.92
CA PRO A 54 6.92 -29.14 -13.52
C PRO A 54 5.93 -29.78 -12.55
N ASP A 55 6.40 -30.66 -11.65
CA ASP A 55 5.58 -31.33 -10.64
C ASP A 55 4.98 -30.34 -9.61
N PHE A 56 5.63 -29.19 -9.40
CA PHE A 56 5.10 -28.11 -8.57
C PHE A 56 3.74 -27.61 -9.09
N LYS A 57 3.54 -27.63 -10.42
CA LYS A 57 2.26 -27.24 -11.03
C LYS A 57 1.13 -28.20 -10.70
N ILE A 58 1.46 -29.48 -10.54
CA ILE A 58 0.52 -30.56 -10.27
C ILE A 58 0.19 -30.61 -8.78
N GLN A 59 1.20 -30.41 -7.93
CA GLN A 59 1.05 -30.45 -6.47
C GLN A 59 0.39 -29.18 -5.90
N PHE A 60 0.63 -28.02 -6.53
CA PHE A 60 0.16 -26.72 -6.04
C PHE A 60 -0.54 -25.90 -7.13
N PRO A 61 -1.61 -26.43 -7.76
CA PRO A 61 -2.30 -25.74 -8.83
C PRO A 61 -2.92 -24.41 -8.37
N GLU A 62 -3.40 -24.29 -7.12
CA GLU A 62 -3.96 -23.05 -6.58
C GLU A 62 -2.94 -21.90 -6.46
N ILE A 63 -1.66 -22.21 -6.23
CA ILE A 63 -0.60 -21.20 -6.14
C ILE A 63 -0.38 -20.56 -7.51
N LEU A 64 -0.53 -21.32 -8.59
CA LEU A 64 -0.37 -20.85 -9.97
C LEU A 64 -1.67 -20.29 -10.57
N ALA A 65 -2.83 -20.80 -10.16
CA ALA A 65 -4.13 -20.40 -10.68
C ALA A 65 -4.62 -19.05 -10.15
N LYS A 66 -4.25 -18.66 -8.91
CA LYS A 66 -4.61 -17.34 -8.36
C LYS A 66 -3.72 -16.23 -8.91
N MET A 67 -4.27 -15.49 -9.88
CA MET A 67 -4.14 -14.03 -10.01
C MET A 67 -5.53 -13.41 -10.12
#